data_AF-E8N962-F1
#
_entry.id   AF-E8N962-F1
#
_cell.length_a   1.000
_cell.length_b   1.000
_cell.length_c   1.000
_cell.angle_alpha   90.00
_cell.angle_beta   90.00
_cell.angle_gamma   90.00
#
_symmetry.space_group_name_H-M   'P 1'
#
loop_
_entity.id
_entity.type
_entity.pdbx_description
1 polymer ?
#
loop_
_entity_poly.entity_id
_entity_poly.type
_entity_poly.pdbx_seq_one_letter_code
_entity_poly.pdbx_strand_id
1 'polypeptide(L)'
;MMVCSFAISIGVTIVAALALTALAFGQVVTIQIPLVATFRGFSAEGGAHAVTVQGSWGGALGVILLLATPLCAVAIAHRDGGS
;
A
#
# COMPACT_ATOMS: atom_id res chain seq x y z
N MET A 1 0.02 12.50 17.95
CA MET A 1 0.51 11.10 17.85
C MET A 1 -0.30 10.29 16.86
N MET A 2 -1.60 10.03 17.06
CA MET A 2 -2.41 9.25 16.12
C MET A 2 -2.41 9.80 14.68
N VAL A 3 -2.62 11.11 14.49
CA VAL A 3 -2.65 11.73 13.15
C VAL A 3 -1.32 11.52 12.39
N CYS A 4 -0.18 11.60 13.08
CA CYS A 4 1.13 11.36 12.49
C CYS A 4 1.30 9.89 12.10
N SER A 5 0.90 8.96 12.96
CA SER A 5 0.95 7.51 12.67
C SER A 5 0.07 7.15 11.46
N PHE A 6 -1.13 7.74 11.37
CA PHE A 6 -1.99 7.58 10.20
C PHE A 6 -1.36 8.14 8.93
N ALA A 7 -0.77 9.34 8.98
CA ALA A 7 -0.11 9.94 7.82
C ALA A 7 1.07 9.09 7.33
N ILE A 8 1.90 8.56 8.24
CA ILE A 8 3.00 7.64 7.91
C ILE A 8 2.44 6.36 7.27
N SER A 9 1.40 5.78 7.85
CA SER A 9 0.78 4.57 7.33
C SER A 9 0.19 4.76 5.92
N ILE A 10 -0.46 5.90 5.66
CA ILE A 10 -0.97 6.25 4.34
C ILE A 10 0.21 6.37 3.36
N GLY A 11 1.27 7.08 3.74
CA GLY A 11 2.46 7.24 2.92
C GLY A 11 3.09 5.91 2.50
N VAL A 12 3.30 5.00 3.46
CA VAL A 12 3.85 3.66 3.20
C VAL A 12 2.94 2.86 2.26
N THR A 13 1.63 2.94 2.45
CA THR A 13 0.65 2.26 1.59
C THR A 13 0.72 2.76 0.14
N ILE A 14 0.85 4.08 -0.05
CA ILE A 14 1.00 4.69 -1.38
C ILE A 14 2.29 4.24 -2.05
N VAL A 15 3.42 4.29 -1.33
CA VAL A 15 4.73 3.88 -1.87
C VAL A 15 4.71 2.40 -2.29
N ALA A 16 4.13 1.53 -1.46
CA ALA A 16 3.99 0.12 -1.79
C ALA A 16 3.11 -0.10 -3.04
N ALA A 17 1.98 0.61 -3.15
CA ALA A 17 1.10 0.51 -4.32
C ALA A 17 1.79 0.97 -5.62
N LEU A 18 2.57 2.06 -5.55
CA LEU A 18 3.35 2.55 -6.70
C LEU A 18 4.45 1.56 -7.10
N ALA A 19 5.16 0.96 -6.14
CA ALA A 19 6.18 -0.05 -6.41
C ALA A 19 5.59 -1.29 -7.10
N LEU A 20 4.45 -1.78 -6.62
CA LEU A 20 3.74 -2.92 -7.23
C LEU A 20 3.22 -2.58 -8.63
N THR A 21 2.74 -1.37 -8.83
CA THR A 21 2.32 -0.85 -10.14
C THR A 21 3.48 -0.86 -11.12
N ALA A 22 4.64 -0.34 -10.72
CA ALA A 22 5.84 -0.33 -11.55
C ALA A 22 6.33 -1.75 -11.87
N LEU A 23 6.25 -2.66 -10.90
CA LEU A 23 6.65 -4.06 -11.08
C LEU A 23 5.71 -4.79 -12.05
N ALA A 24 4.39 -4.62 -11.90
CA ALA A 24 3.40 -5.17 -12.82
C ALA A 24 3.60 -4.63 -14.26
N PHE A 25 3.96 -3.35 -14.39
CA PHE A 25 4.23 -2.72 -15.68
C PHE A 25 5.48 -3.29 -16.35
N GLY A 26 6.60 -3.35 -15.63
CA GLY A 26 7.89 -3.77 -16.18
C GLY A 26 8.00 -5.27 -16.45
N GLN A 27 7.20 -6.10 -15.76
CA GLN A 27 7.26 -7.56 -15.88
C GLN A 27 6.01 -8.16 -16.55
N VAL A 28 4.98 -7.34 -16.86
CA VAL A 28 3.73 -7.80 -17.48
C VAL A 28 3.08 -8.94 -16.68
N VAL A 29 3.03 -8.76 -15.35
CA VAL A 29 2.48 -9.77 -14.43
C VAL A 29 1.20 -9.25 -13.80
N THR A 30 0.35 -10.18 -13.41
CA THR A 30 -0.80 -9.87 -12.56
C THR A 30 -0.45 -10.09 -11.10
N ILE A 31 -0.51 -9.03 -10.30
CA ILE A 31 -0.33 -9.07 -8.85
C ILE A 31 -1.69 -8.87 -8.20
N GLN A 32 -2.17 -9.86 -7.46
CA GLN A 32 -3.41 -9.74 -6.69
C GLN A 32 -3.09 -9.69 -5.20
N ILE A 33 -3.51 -8.60 -4.56
CA ILE A 33 -3.56 -8.48 -3.12
C ILE A 33 -5.03 -8.64 -2.71
N PRO A 34 -5.40 -9.78 -2.10
CA PRO A 34 -6.77 -10.05 -1.70
C PRO A 34 -7.36 -8.91 -0.89
N LEU A 35 -8.60 -8.53 -1.21
CA LEU A 35 -9.36 -7.46 -0.55
C LEU A 35 -8.82 -6.03 -0.76
N VAL A 36 -7.59 -5.82 -1.25
CA VAL A 36 -6.95 -4.50 -1.32
C VAL A 36 -6.84 -3.97 -2.74
N ALA A 37 -6.14 -4.67 -3.62
CA ALA A 37 -5.90 -4.20 -4.99
C ALA A 37 -5.45 -5.33 -5.92
N THR A 38 -5.81 -5.21 -7.18
CA THR A 38 -5.33 -6.05 -8.28
C THR A 38 -4.61 -5.17 -9.29
N PHE A 39 -3.35 -5.49 -9.56
CA PHE A 39 -2.51 -4.85 -10.57
C PHE A 39 -2.36 -5.81 -11.73
N ARG A 40 -2.81 -5.44 -12.92
CA ARG A 40 -2.72 -6.26 -14.14
C ARG A 40 -1.82 -5.55 -15.14
N GLY A 41 -0.59 -6.02 -15.26
CA GLY A 41 0.29 -5.67 -16.36
C GLY A 41 -0.07 -6.44 -17.63
N PHE A 42 -0.21 -5.75 -18.75
CA PHE A 42 -0.41 -6.36 -20.07
C PHE A 42 0.37 -5.60 -21.13
N SER A 43 0.68 -6.27 -22.23
CA SER A 43 1.29 -5.64 -23.41
C SER A 43 0.17 -5.32 -24.40
N ALA A 44 0.02 -4.05 -24.76
CA ALA A 44 -0.96 -3.60 -25.74
C ALA A 44 -0.49 -3.91 -27.17
N GLU A 45 -1.45 -4.07 -28.09
CA GLU A 45 -1.16 -4.24 -29.52
C GLU A 45 -0.41 -3.00 -30.03
N GLY A 46 0.90 -3.17 -30.28
CA GLY A 46 1.84 -2.07 -30.55
C GLY A 46 3.12 -2.11 -29.70
N GLY A 47 3.23 -3.03 -28.74
CA GLY A 47 4.43 -3.21 -27.91
C GLY A 47 4.53 -2.26 -26.72
N ALA A 48 3.48 -1.46 -26.47
CA ALA A 48 3.41 -0.61 -25.29
C ALA A 48 3.02 -1.44 -24.05
N HIS A 49 3.78 -1.30 -22.97
CA HIS A 49 3.40 -1.85 -21.67
C HIS A 49 2.30 -0.98 -21.06
N ALA A 50 1.30 -1.61 -20.47
CA ALA A 50 0.22 -0.94 -19.76
C ALA A 50 -0.10 -1.67 -18.46
N VAL A 51 -0.57 -0.92 -17.46
CA VAL A 51 -1.05 -1.48 -16.20
C VAL A 51 -2.45 -0.97 -15.92
N THR A 52 -3.32 -1.89 -15.53
CA THR A 52 -4.63 -1.57 -14.94
C THR A 52 -4.60 -1.87 -13.45
N VAL A 53 -5.06 -0.90 -12.65
CA VAL A 53 -5.13 -1.02 -11.20
C VAL A 53 -6.59 -1.01 -10.77
N GLN A 54 -7.03 -2.10 -10.16
CA GLN A 54 -8.37 -2.23 -9.61
C GLN A 54 -8.26 -2.35 -8.08
N GLY A 55 -8.54 -1.25 -7.39
CA GLY A 55 -8.43 -1.15 -5.93
C GLY A 55 -9.77 -1.20 -5.22
N SER A 56 -9.75 -1.60 -3.95
CA SER A 56 -10.88 -1.48 -3.02
C SER A 56 -10.55 -0.44 -1.95
N TRP A 57 -11.44 0.54 -1.78
CA TRP A 57 -11.29 1.57 -0.76
C TRP A 57 -11.36 0.99 0.66
N GLY A 58 -12.21 -0.01 0.88
CA GLY A 58 -12.34 -0.69 2.18
C GLY A 58 -11.09 -1.48 2.57
N GLY A 59 -10.47 -2.18 1.62
CA GLY A 59 -9.22 -2.90 1.86
C GLY A 59 -8.03 -1.99 2.08
N ALA A 60 -7.95 -0.88 1.33
CA ALA A 60 -6.93 0.14 1.56
C ALA A 60 -7.03 0.72 2.98
N LEU A 61 -8.26 1.06 3.42
CA LEU A 61 -8.49 1.52 4.80
C LEU A 61 -8.13 0.46 5.84
N GLY A 62 -8.43 -0.81 5.59
CA GLY A 62 -8.05 -1.92 6.46
C GLY A 62 -6.53 -2.04 6.63
N VAL A 63 -5.76 -1.95 5.54
CA VAL A 63 -4.28 -1.98 5.58
C VAL A 63 -3.72 -0.77 6.33
N ILE A 64 -4.26 0.42 6.08
CA ILE A 64 -3.85 1.65 6.77
C ILE A 64 -4.10 1.55 8.27
N LEU A 65 -5.27 1.04 8.69
CA LEU A 65 -5.56 0.85 10.11
C LEU A 65 -4.65 -0.20 10.74
N LEU A 66 -4.42 -1.31 10.04
CA LEU A 66 -3.55 -2.40 10.51
C LEU A 66 -2.12 -1.91 10.72
N LEU A 67 -1.57 -1.10 9.82
CA LEU A 67 -0.24 -0.49 9.93
C LEU A 67 -0.19 0.65 10.96
N ALA A 68 -1.26 1.43 11.10
CA ALA A 68 -1.33 2.50 12.11
C ALA A 68 -1.34 1.95 13.55
N THR A 69 -1.85 0.73 13.76
CA THR A 69 -1.97 0.08 15.08
C THR A 69 -0.61 -0.15 15.78
N PRO A 70 0.38 -0.85 15.18
CA PRO A 70 1.70 -1.02 15.78
C PRO A 70 2.46 0.32 15.89
N LEU A 71 2.30 1.24 14.94
CA LEU A 71 2.87 2.59 15.04
C LEU A 71 2.34 3.35 16.26
N CYS A 72 1.05 3.23 16.56
CA CYS A 72 0.48 3.79 17.79
C CYS A 72 1.01 3.08 19.03
N ALA A 73 1.09 1.75 19.04
CA ALA A 73 1.61 0.98 20.17
C ALA A 73 3.07 1.34 20.49
N VAL A 74 3.93 1.45 19.48
CA VAL A 74 5.33 1.87 19.62
C VAL A 74 5.43 3.32 20.11
N ALA A 75 4.61 4.22 19.57
CA ALA A 75 4.58 5.61 20.02
C ALA A 75 4.16 5.76 21.49
N ILE A 76 3.25 4.90 21.97
CA ILE A 76 2.82 4.86 23.38
C ILE A 76 3.93 4.26 24.24
N ALA A 77 4.52 3.12 23.83
CA ALA A 77 5.61 2.46 24.56
C ALA A 77 6.85 3.36 24.73
N HIS A 78 7.22 4.15 23.72
CA HIS A 78 8.31 5.13 23.84
C HIS A 78 7.97 6.31 24.75
N ARG A 79 6.68 6.59 24.96
CA ARG A 79 6.24 7.65 25.89
C ARG A 79 6.28 7.17 27.34
N ASP A 80 5.97 5.90 27.60
CA ASP A 80 5.99 5.31 28.95
C ASP A 80 7.40 4.83 29.38
N GLY A 81 8.25 4.42 28.43
CA GLY A 81 9.63 3.97 28.70
C GLY A 81 10.67 5.08 28.80
N GLY A 82 10.27 6.35 28.63
CA GLY A 82 11.14 7.52 28.79
C GLY A 82 10.92 8.18 30.16
N SER A 83 11.35 7.53 31.23
CA SER A 83 11.50 8.13 32.57
C SER A 83 12.92 7.93 33.09
#